data_AF-A0A852FTJ9-F1
#
_entry.id   AF-A0A852FTJ9-F1
#
_cell.length_a   1.000
_cell.length_b   1.000
_cell.length_c   1.000
_cell.angle_alpha   90.00
_cell.angle_beta   90.00
_cell.angle_gamma   90.00
#
_symmetry.space_group_name_H-M   'P 1'
#
loop_
_entity.id
_entity.type
_entity.pdbx_description
1 polymer ?
#
loop_
_entity_poly.entity_id
_entity_poly.type
_entity_poly.pdbx_seq_one_letter_code
_entity_poly.pdbx_strand_id
1 'polypeptide(L)'
;VTGTWMGSTTVPCTYVPSEGFTQQTLSWSVERDSSSSTIFRRDGSGDHILLSKFRGRVSVPKHSPGDASLLIQNLEMPDSGGYTCQIIWRSTDNSLITKEVTTTVKVVKEVNPPCSSWELPSPLHQ
;
A
#
# COMPACT_ATOMS: atom_id res chain seq x y z
N VAL A 1 3.78 4.72 -6.51
CA VAL A 1 3.46 5.43 -5.26
C VAL A 1 4.75 5.85 -4.59
N THR A 2 4.85 7.09 -4.12
CA THR A 2 6.03 7.58 -3.40
C THR A 2 5.64 7.86 -1.96
N GLY A 3 6.41 7.34 -1.01
CA GLY A 3 6.23 7.60 0.42
C GLY A 3 7.49 8.20 1.03
N THR A 4 7.32 9.03 2.05
CA THR A 4 8.44 9.64 2.77
C THR A 4 8.88 8.74 3.92
N TRP A 5 10.19 8.62 4.14
CA TRP A 5 10.77 7.89 5.27
C TRP A 5 10.18 8.37 6.60
N MET A 6 9.92 7.44 7.53
CA MET A 6 9.16 7.61 8.78
C MET A 6 7.69 8.06 8.62
N GLY A 7 7.26 8.41 7.42
CA GLY A 7 5.88 8.75 7.12
C GLY A 7 5.02 7.52 6.86
N SER A 8 3.85 7.77 6.29
CA SER A 8 2.91 6.74 5.85
C SER A 8 2.58 6.88 4.37
N THR A 9 2.21 5.78 3.73
CA THR A 9 1.67 5.80 2.37
C THR A 9 0.53 4.80 2.23
N THR A 10 -0.36 5.07 1.28
CA THR A 10 -1.41 4.15 0.88
C THR A 10 -1.09 3.60 -0.52
N VAL A 11 -1.04 2.27 -0.65
CA VAL A 11 -0.91 1.59 -1.93
C VAL A 11 -2.31 1.30 -2.45
N PRO A 12 -2.75 1.95 -3.54
CA PRO A 12 -4.13 1.86 -3.98
C PRO A 12 -4.44 0.46 -4.53
N CYS A 13 -5.56 -0.11 -4.09
CA CYS A 13 -6.17 -1.27 -4.73
C CYS A 13 -7.67 -1.18 -4.53
N THR A 14 -8.39 -0.84 -5.59
CA THR A 14 -9.85 -0.69 -5.55
C THR A 14 -10.51 -1.59 -6.58
N TYR A 15 -11.75 -1.98 -6.32
CA TYR A 15 -12.60 -2.75 -7.22
C TYR A 15 -14.05 -2.31 -7.05
N VAL A 16 -14.88 -2.60 -8.04
CA VAL A 16 -16.32 -2.35 -7.95
C VAL A 16 -16.97 -3.63 -7.42
N PRO A 17 -17.61 -3.61 -6.24
CA PRO A 17 -18.40 -4.75 -5.77
C PRO A 17 -19.51 -5.06 -6.78
N SER A 18 -19.73 -6.33 -7.06
CA SER A 18 -20.78 -6.80 -7.96
C SER A 18 -21.65 -7.82 -7.26
N GLU A 19 -22.95 -7.79 -7.55
CA GLU A 19 -23.87 -8.84 -7.11
C GLU A 19 -23.42 -10.20 -7.67
N GLY A 20 -23.70 -11.26 -6.91
CA GLY A 20 -23.30 -12.63 -7.26
C GLY A 20 -21.83 -12.98 -7.00
N PHE A 21 -21.03 -12.06 -6.44
CA PHE A 21 -19.63 -12.32 -6.10
C PHE A 21 -19.37 -12.16 -4.60
N THR A 22 -18.85 -13.22 -3.97
CA THR A 22 -18.48 -13.23 -2.57
C THR A 22 -16.95 -13.27 -2.46
N GLN A 23 -16.36 -12.23 -1.87
CA GLN A 23 -14.91 -12.18 -1.63
C GLN A 23 -14.50 -13.33 -0.71
N GLN A 24 -13.54 -14.14 -1.16
CA GLN A 24 -12.98 -15.27 -0.41
C GLN A 24 -11.70 -14.86 0.30
N THR A 25 -10.77 -14.26 -0.45
CA THR A 25 -9.46 -13.85 0.07
C THR A 25 -9.07 -12.50 -0.51
N LEU A 26 -8.44 -11.67 0.32
CA LEU A 26 -7.63 -10.53 -0.10
C LEU A 26 -6.22 -10.74 0.44
N SER A 27 -5.21 -10.63 -0.41
CA SER A 27 -3.81 -10.68 0.00
C SER A 27 -3.02 -9.52 -0.60
N TRP A 28 -2.02 -9.09 0.17
CA TRP A 28 -0.95 -8.23 -0.32
C TRP A 28 0.37 -8.98 -0.20
N SER A 29 1.12 -9.01 -1.28
CA SER A 29 2.49 -9.51 -1.31
C SER A 29 3.46 -8.41 -1.74
N VAL A 30 4.73 -8.60 -1.40
CA VAL A 30 5.82 -7.74 -1.84
C VAL A 30 6.87 -8.56 -2.56
N GLU A 31 7.33 -8.03 -3.68
CA GLU A 31 8.42 -8.58 -4.46
C GLU A 31 9.75 -7.91 -4.06
N ARG A 32 10.74 -8.73 -3.70
CA ARG A 32 12.12 -8.32 -3.43
C ARG A 32 13.08 -9.35 -4.00
N ASP A 33 14.11 -8.90 -4.71
CA ASP A 33 15.23 -9.74 -5.16
C ASP A 33 14.75 -11.06 -5.80
N SER A 34 13.76 -10.99 -6.70
CA SER A 34 13.09 -12.13 -7.37
C SER A 34 12.27 -13.09 -6.49
N SER A 35 12.03 -12.75 -5.22
CA SER A 35 11.16 -13.49 -4.30
C SER A 35 9.89 -12.70 -3.97
N SER A 36 8.75 -13.38 -3.93
CA SER A 36 7.47 -12.80 -3.51
C SER A 36 7.10 -13.31 -2.11
N SER A 37 6.76 -12.39 -1.20
CA SER A 37 6.38 -12.71 0.17
C SER A 37 5.04 -12.08 0.51
N THR A 38 4.09 -12.87 1.01
CA THR A 38 2.81 -12.37 1.50
C THR A 38 2.99 -11.56 2.77
N ILE A 39 2.53 -10.32 2.78
CA ILE A 39 2.58 -9.40 3.90
C ILE A 39 1.30 -9.51 4.72
N PHE A 40 0.16 -9.41 4.04
CA PHE A 40 -1.17 -9.35 4.64
C PHE A 40 -2.09 -10.33 3.93
N ARG A 41 -2.96 -10.99 4.69
CA ARG A 41 -4.03 -11.83 4.18
C ARG A 41 -5.30 -11.62 4.99
N ARG A 42 -6.42 -11.43 4.32
CA ARG A 42 -7.76 -11.41 4.91
C ARG A 42 -8.59 -12.53 4.30
N ASP A 43 -9.16 -13.36 5.16
CA ASP A 43 -10.07 -14.44 4.79
C ASP A 43 -11.19 -14.57 5.85
N GLY A 44 -11.97 -15.66 5.81
CA GLY A 44 -13.07 -15.90 6.76
C GLY A 44 -12.65 -15.99 8.24
N SER A 45 -11.36 -16.14 8.54
CA SER A 45 -10.82 -16.14 9.91
C SER A 45 -10.35 -14.76 10.38
N GLY A 46 -10.34 -13.75 9.50
CA GLY A 46 -9.94 -12.38 9.81
C GLY A 46 -8.64 -11.95 9.13
N ASP A 47 -7.94 -11.00 9.75
CA ASP A 47 -6.75 -10.34 9.21
C ASP A 47 -5.47 -10.97 9.77
N HIS A 48 -4.55 -11.32 8.88
CA HIS A 48 -3.27 -11.96 9.22
C HIS A 48 -2.12 -11.16 8.63
N ILE A 49 -1.16 -10.77 9.48
CA ILE A 49 0.11 -10.17 9.04
C ILE A 49 1.21 -11.23 9.13
N LEU A 50 1.60 -11.75 7.97
CA LEU A 50 2.45 -12.92 7.85
C LEU A 50 3.95 -12.58 7.90
N LEU A 51 4.33 -11.41 7.38
CA LEU A 51 5.71 -10.97 7.38
C LEU A 51 6.01 -10.09 8.61
N SER A 52 6.91 -10.55 9.48
CA SER A 52 7.21 -9.95 10.79
C SER A 52 7.51 -8.46 10.73
N LYS A 53 8.31 -8.02 9.75
CA LYS A 53 8.71 -6.62 9.59
C LYS A 53 7.57 -5.64 9.30
N PHE A 54 6.40 -6.14 8.92
CA PHE A 54 5.20 -5.33 8.66
C PHE A 54 4.17 -5.38 9.80
N ARG A 55 4.40 -6.21 10.82
CA ARG A 55 3.50 -6.30 11.98
C ARG A 55 3.38 -4.94 12.67
N GLY A 56 2.15 -4.52 12.93
CA GLY A 56 1.85 -3.22 13.54
C GLY A 56 2.08 -2.01 12.64
N ARG A 57 2.49 -2.20 11.37
CA ARG A 57 2.72 -1.11 10.41
C ARG A 57 1.76 -1.12 9.24
N VAL A 58 1.06 -2.23 9.00
CA VAL A 58 0.14 -2.37 7.85
C VAL A 58 -1.30 -2.60 8.26
N SER A 59 -2.21 -2.06 7.47
CA SER A 59 -3.64 -2.32 7.60
C SER A 59 -4.36 -2.16 6.26
N VAL A 60 -5.53 -2.78 6.15
CA VAL A 60 -6.46 -2.61 5.03
C VAL A 60 -7.83 -2.23 5.60
N PRO A 61 -8.56 -1.26 5.03
CA PRO A 61 -9.91 -0.90 5.47
C PRO A 61 -10.85 -2.12 5.59
N LYS A 62 -11.61 -2.22 6.68
CA LYS A 62 -12.54 -3.35 6.93
C LYS A 62 -13.98 -3.08 6.48
N HIS A 63 -14.42 -1.83 6.54
CA HIS A 63 -15.81 -1.43 6.33
C HIS A 63 -15.99 -0.57 5.06
N SER A 64 -15.11 -0.77 4.08
CA SER A 64 -15.12 -0.04 2.81
C SER A 64 -15.17 -1.05 1.65
N PRO A 65 -16.36 -1.59 1.31
CA PRO A 65 -16.50 -2.50 0.18
C PRO A 65 -15.92 -1.86 -1.09
N GLY A 66 -15.07 -2.60 -1.80
CA GLY A 66 -14.40 -2.08 -2.99
C GLY A 66 -13.07 -1.38 -2.72
N ASP A 67 -12.69 -1.12 -1.47
CA ASP A 67 -11.39 -0.60 -1.10
C ASP A 67 -10.54 -1.65 -0.38
N ALA A 68 -9.52 -2.13 -1.09
CA ALA A 68 -8.52 -3.08 -0.64
C ALA A 68 -7.14 -2.45 -0.52
N SER A 69 -7.05 -1.12 -0.46
CA SER A 69 -5.79 -0.39 -0.42
C SER A 69 -4.98 -0.71 0.85
N LEU A 70 -3.67 -0.87 0.71
CA LEU A 70 -2.76 -1.16 1.81
C LEU A 70 -2.22 0.13 2.40
N LEU A 71 -2.56 0.42 3.66
CA LEU A 71 -1.89 1.46 4.43
C LEU A 71 -0.59 0.90 5.00
N ILE A 72 0.53 1.59 4.77
CA ILE A 72 1.83 1.30 5.37
C ILE A 72 2.26 2.51 6.19
N GLN A 73 2.50 2.32 7.48
CA GLN A 73 2.97 3.32 8.44
C GLN A 73 4.45 3.13 8.76
N ASN A 74 5.09 4.18 9.28
CA ASN A 74 6.50 4.18 9.68
C ASN A 74 7.39 3.60 8.57
N LEU A 75 7.33 4.20 7.38
CA LEU A 75 8.04 3.72 6.20
C LEU A 75 9.56 3.66 6.41
N GLU A 76 10.16 2.55 6.01
CA GLU A 76 11.61 2.36 6.01
C GLU A 76 12.14 2.27 4.58
N MET A 77 13.41 2.64 4.35
CA MET A 77 14.01 2.57 3.01
C MET A 77 13.87 1.18 2.34
N PRO A 78 14.03 0.04 3.05
CA PRO A 78 13.85 -1.31 2.49
C PRO A 78 12.39 -1.70 2.21
N ASP A 79 11.42 -0.84 2.54
CA ASP A 79 10.03 -1.03 2.14
C ASP A 79 9.78 -0.63 0.69
N SER A 80 10.74 -0.02 0.00
CA SER A 80 10.66 0.15 -1.45
C SER A 80 10.56 -1.22 -2.15
N GLY A 81 9.71 -1.32 -3.17
CA GLY A 81 9.50 -2.59 -3.89
C GLY A 81 8.18 -2.63 -4.66
N GLY A 82 7.94 -3.75 -5.35
CA GLY A 82 6.66 -4.04 -5.99
C GLY A 82 5.68 -4.63 -4.98
N TYR A 83 4.51 -4.01 -4.83
CA TYR A 83 3.44 -4.50 -3.96
C TYR A 83 2.30 -4.99 -4.82
N THR A 84 1.91 -6.25 -4.63
CA THR A 84 0.86 -6.89 -5.41
C THR A 84 -0.37 -7.11 -4.54
N CYS A 85 -1.48 -6.51 -4.96
CA CYS A 85 -2.81 -6.76 -4.42
C CYS A 85 -3.42 -7.93 -5.19
N GLN A 86 -3.87 -8.96 -4.49
CA GLN A 86 -4.61 -10.06 -5.08
C GLN A 86 -5.94 -10.25 -4.34
N ILE A 87 -7.04 -10.26 -5.10
CA ILE A 87 -8.38 -10.47 -4.55
C ILE A 87 -9.00 -11.66 -5.29
N ILE A 88 -9.53 -12.59 -4.52
CA ILE A 88 -10.20 -13.79 -5.03
C ILE A 88 -11.67 -13.73 -4.62
N TRP A 89 -12.57 -13.78 -5.59
CA TRP A 89 -14.01 -13.90 -5.40
C TRP A 89 -14.50 -15.26 -5.84
N ARG A 90 -15.57 -15.71 -5.20
CA ARG A 90 -16.39 -16.83 -5.66
C ARG A 90 -17.69 -16.29 -6.24
N SER A 91 -18.01 -16.66 -7.46
CA SER A 91 -19.28 -16.36 -8.12
C SER A 91 -20.42 -17.28 -7.62
N THR A 92 -21.65 -17.00 -8.02
CA THR A 92 -22.82 -17.87 -7.79
C THR A 92 -22.72 -19.23 -8.49
N ASP A 93 -22.02 -19.31 -9.62
CA ASP A 93 -21.75 -20.59 -10.31
C ASP A 93 -20.56 -21.36 -9.71
N ASN A 94 -20.07 -20.91 -8.55
CA ASN A 94 -18.96 -21.49 -7.79
C ASN A 94 -17.59 -21.41 -8.50
N SER A 95 -17.47 -20.65 -9.59
CA SER A 95 -16.17 -20.31 -10.19
C SER A 95 -15.39 -19.31 -9.33
N LEU A 96 -14.06 -19.36 -9.44
CA LEU A 96 -13.15 -18.43 -8.78
C LEU A 96 -12.65 -17.40 -9.78
N ILE A 97 -12.81 -16.12 -9.41
CA ILE A 97 -12.28 -14.99 -10.17
C ILE A 97 -11.18 -14.34 -9.35
N THR A 98 -10.05 -14.07 -10.00
CA THR A 98 -8.89 -13.42 -9.38
C THR A 98 -8.63 -12.08 -10.07
N LYS A 99 -8.45 -11.03 -9.26
CA LYS A 99 -7.88 -9.75 -9.72
C LYS A 99 -6.52 -9.57 -9.08
N GLU A 100 -5.55 -9.19 -9.89
CA GLU A 100 -4.19 -8.91 -9.44
C GLU A 100 -3.74 -7.54 -9.96
N VAL A 101 -3.18 -6.72 -9.09
CA VAL A 101 -2.64 -5.39 -9.44
C VAL A 101 -1.33 -5.18 -8.70
N THR A 102 -0.27 -4.87 -9.44
CA THR A 102 1.04 -4.57 -8.88
C THR A 102 1.31 -3.07 -8.93
N THR A 103 1.72 -2.50 -7.81
CA THR A 103 2.10 -1.09 -7.68
C THR A 103 3.48 -0.97 -7.05
N THR A 104 4.38 -0.23 -7.69
CA THR A 104 5.69 0.06 -7.12
C THR A 104 5.59 1.16 -6.06
N VAL A 105 6.15 0.89 -4.88
CA VAL A 105 6.34 1.87 -3.81
C VAL A 105 7.82 2.27 -3.78
N LYS A 106 8.07 3.59 -3.77
CA LYS A 106 9.40 4.17 -3.60
C LYS A 106 9.44 4.97 -2.31
N VAL A 107 10.34 4.62 -1.40
CA VAL A 107 10.57 5.37 -0.16
C VAL A 107 11.69 6.38 -0.37
N VAL A 108 11.43 7.65 -0.08
CA VAL A 108 12.40 8.74 -0.21
C VAL A 108 12.60 9.44 1.12
N LYS A 109 13.79 10.00 1.35
CA LYS A 109 14.00 10.92 2.47
C LYS A 109 13.40 12.28 2.11
N GLU A 110 12.83 12.96 3.09
CA GLU A 110 12.46 14.35 2.91
C GLU A 110 13.73 15.15 2.61
N VAL A 111 13.80 15.72 1.41
CA VAL A 111 14.84 16.67 1.07
C VAL A 111 14.36 17.98 1.63
N ASN A 112 14.86 18.38 2.80
CA ASN A 112 14.71 19.76 3.23
C ASN A 112 15.39 20.61 2.13
N PRO A 113 14.66 21.49 1.40
CA PRO A 113 15.33 22.37 0.46
C PRO A 113 16.38 23.16 1.24
N PRO A 114 17.58 23.40 0.68
CA PRO A 114 18.56 24.24 1.34
C PRO A 114 17.89 25.58 1.69
N CYS A 115 18.12 26.03 2.92
CA CYS A 115 17.50 27.19 3.55
C CYS A 115 17.94 28.53 2.91
N SER A 116 17.77 28.69 1.58
CA SER A 116 18.28 29.83 0.80
C SER A 116 17.27 30.34 -0.22
N SER A 117 16.05 30.63 0.21
CA SER A 117 15.14 31.53 -0.53
C SER A 117 14.65 32.70 0.33
N TRP A 118 15.46 33.14 1.30
CA TRP A 118 15.34 34.50 1.81
C TRP A 118 16.11 35.41 0.84
N GLU A 119 15.47 35.83 -0.24
CA GLU A 119 15.89 37.06 -0.90
C GLU A 119 15.72 38.18 0.13
N LEU A 120 16.83 38.72 0.63
CA LEU A 120 16.79 39.97 1.37
C LEU A 120 16.16 41.03 0.47
N PRO A 121 15.14 41.79 0.91
CA PRO A 121 14.81 43.02 0.22
C PRO A 121 16.03 43.94 0.28
N SER A 122 16.49 44.36 -0.90
CA SER A 122 17.60 45.31 -1.04
C SER A 122 17.32 46.56 -0.21
N PRO A 123 18.29 47.09 0.56
CA PRO A 123 18.09 48.36 1.22
C PRO A 123 17.99 49.45 0.15
N LEU A 124 16.81 50.06 0.04
CA LEU A 124 16.66 51.39 -0.54
C LEU A 124 17.56 52.33 0.27
N HIS A 125 18.63 52.82 -0.33
CA HIS A 125 19.30 54.03 0.12
C HIS A 125 19.71 54.89 -1.08
N GLN A 126 18.91 55.96 -1.22
CA GLN A 126 19.12 57.26 -1.87
C GLN A 126 19.40 57.32 -3.36
#